data_AF-A0A7J4RPC5-F1
#
_entry.id   AF-A0A7J4RPC5-F1
#
_cell.length_a   1.000
_cell.length_b   1.000
_cell.length_c   1.000
_cell.angle_alpha   90.00
_cell.angle_beta   90.00
_cell.angle_gamma   90.00
#
_symmetry.space_group_name_H-M   'P 1'
#
loop_
_entity.id
_entity.type
_entity.pdbx_description
1 polymer ?
#
loop_
_entity_poly.entity_id
_entity_poly.type
_entity_poly.pdbx_seq_one_letter_code
_entity_poly.pdbx_strand_id
1 'polypeptide(L)'
;MVSLRIPEDHILEIDRMVGFDGMRNRSDVIRSAVRKYLTDEHQVSGDKVEVNLGPELSSRMGDFCKLHGEKPDSVLRQAAREHIRNVTLENSKVTDMISSRMNELRERSNDDSNAI
;
A
#
# COMPACT_ATOMS: atom_id res chain seq x y z
N MET A 1 -22.56 13.27 25.31
CA MET A 1 -23.58 12.63 24.47
C MET A 1 -23.46 13.23 23.08
N VAL A 2 -23.26 12.40 22.06
CA VAL A 2 -23.11 12.83 20.66
C VAL A 2 -24.39 12.44 19.93
N SER A 3 -24.97 13.37 19.16
CA SER A 3 -26.12 13.10 18.30
C SER A 3 -25.62 12.90 16.87
N LEU A 4 -26.03 11.79 16.23
CA LEU A 4 -25.67 11.44 14.87
C LEU A 4 -26.94 11.08 14.11
N ARG A 5 -27.11 11.61 12.89
CA ARG A 5 -28.21 11.25 12.01
C ARG A 5 -27.78 10.08 11.13
N ILE A 6 -28.47 8.95 11.28
CA ILE A 6 -28.22 7.71 10.54
C ILE A 6 -29.47 7.41 9.69
N PRO A 7 -29.32 7.11 8.40
CA PRO A 7 -30.41 6.62 7.54
C PRO A 7 -31.11 5.36 8.08
N GLU A 8 -32.40 5.19 7.76
CA GLU A 8 -33.23 4.11 8.31
C GLU A 8 -32.75 2.71 7.91
N ASP A 9 -32.27 2.55 6.68
CA ASP A 9 -31.65 1.34 6.15
C ASP A 9 -30.44 0.90 6.98
N HIS A 10 -29.56 1.83 7.35
CA HIS A 10 -28.41 1.51 8.20
C HIS A 10 -28.80 1.25 9.66
N ILE A 11 -29.86 1.88 10.18
CA ILE A 11 -30.39 1.55 11.51
C ILE A 11 -30.89 0.11 11.56
N LEU A 12 -31.56 -0.36 10.50
CA LEU A 12 -32.01 -1.75 10.41
C LEU A 12 -30.84 -2.73 10.43
N GLU A 13 -29.74 -2.42 9.74
CA GLU A 13 -28.52 -3.22 9.78
C GLU A 13 -27.90 -3.26 11.17
N ILE A 14 -27.85 -2.11 11.86
CA ILE A 14 -27.36 -2.03 13.24
C ILE A 14 -28.23 -2.87 14.18
N ASP A 15 -29.56 -2.86 13.99
CA ASP A 15 -30.48 -3.66 14.79
C ASP A 15 -30.26 -5.16 14.63
N ARG A 16 -29.94 -5.62 13.42
CA ARG A 16 -29.61 -7.04 13.18
C ARG A 16 -28.35 -7.48 13.93
N MET A 17 -27.46 -6.55 14.22
CA MET A 17 -26.23 -6.79 14.97
C MET A 17 -26.44 -6.73 16.50
N VAL A 18 -27.59 -6.23 16.97
CA VAL A 18 -27.94 -6.27 18.39
C VAL A 18 -28.26 -7.71 18.79
N GLY A 19 -27.66 -8.18 19.89
CA GLY A 19 -27.72 -9.56 20.36
C GLY A 19 -26.64 -10.47 19.75
N PHE A 20 -25.94 -10.01 18.70
CA PHE A 20 -24.77 -10.70 18.16
C PHE A 20 -23.52 -10.30 18.95
N ASP A 21 -22.65 -11.27 19.25
CA ASP A 21 -21.37 -11.04 19.95
C ASP A 21 -21.50 -10.27 21.30
N GLY A 22 -22.60 -10.50 22.04
CA GLY A 22 -22.82 -9.91 23.35
C GLY A 22 -23.27 -8.43 23.35
N MET A 23 -23.52 -7.84 22.19
CA MET A 23 -24.00 -6.45 22.07
C MET A 23 -25.45 -6.34 22.55
N ARG A 24 -25.72 -5.49 23.55
CA ARG A 24 -27.06 -5.42 24.17
C ARG A 24 -27.96 -4.35 23.59
N ASN A 25 -27.38 -3.34 22.96
CA ASN A 25 -28.10 -2.21 22.40
C ASN A 25 -27.36 -1.63 21.18
N ARG A 26 -28.06 -0.81 20.39
CA ARG A 26 -27.49 -0.12 19.22
C ARG A 26 -26.23 0.68 19.58
N SER A 27 -26.20 1.30 20.76
CA SER A 27 -25.04 2.10 21.19
C SER A 27 -23.81 1.24 21.47
N ASP A 28 -23.95 -0.01 21.88
CA ASP A 28 -22.83 -0.95 22.06
C ASP A 28 -22.27 -1.35 20.69
N VAL A 29 -23.15 -1.65 19.72
CA VAL A 29 -22.77 -1.93 18.34
C VAL A 29 -22.00 -0.75 17.74
N ILE A 30 -22.55 0.46 17.86
CA ILE A 30 -21.91 1.69 17.36
C ILE A 30 -20.58 1.94 18.07
N ARG A 31 -20.52 1.80 19.41
CA ARG A 31 -19.27 1.97 20.17
C ARG A 31 -18.20 0.96 19.77
N SER A 32 -18.59 -0.29 19.52
CA SER A 32 -17.68 -1.33 19.04
C SER A 32 -17.15 -1.02 17.63
N ALA A 33 -18.04 -0.62 16.72
CA ALA A 33 -17.66 -0.23 15.36
C ALA A 33 -16.71 0.98 15.36
N VAL A 34 -17.00 2.01 16.15
CA VAL A 34 -16.14 3.18 16.31
C VAL A 34 -14.80 2.78 16.94
N ARG A 35 -14.79 1.92 17.96
CA ARG A 35 -13.52 1.43 18.55
C ARG A 35 -12.70 0.68 17.52
N LYS A 36 -13.32 -0.22 16.75
CA LYS A 36 -12.65 -0.96 15.68
C LYS A 36 -12.08 -0.01 14.63
N TYR A 37 -12.88 0.95 14.16
CA TYR A 37 -12.44 1.99 13.24
C TYR A 37 -11.22 2.78 13.78
N LEU A 38 -11.28 3.23 15.03
CA LEU A 38 -10.17 3.94 15.68
C LEU A 38 -8.95 3.05 15.93
N THR A 39 -9.10 1.72 16.00
CA THR A 39 -7.99 0.78 16.25
C THR A 39 -7.36 0.30 14.94
N ASP A 40 -8.16 0.02 13.90
CA ASP A 40 -7.71 -0.43 12.57
C ASP A 40 -7.05 0.71 11.79
N GLU A 41 -7.60 1.92 11.84
CA GLU A 41 -7.22 2.99 10.90
C GLU A 41 -6.15 3.96 11.43
N HIS A 42 -5.83 3.92 12.73
CA HIS A 42 -4.90 4.90 13.34
C HIS A 42 -3.56 4.32 13.84
N GLN A 43 -3.29 3.02 13.65
CA GLN A 43 -2.02 2.41 14.09
C GLN A 43 -1.00 2.16 12.97
N VAL A 44 -1.33 2.44 11.71
CA VAL A 44 -0.34 2.43 10.62
C VAL A 44 -0.51 3.70 9.82
N SER A 45 0.30 4.71 10.13
CA SER A 45 0.47 5.89 9.29
C SER A 45 1.05 5.42 7.94
N GLY A 46 0.16 5.21 6.97
CA GLY A 46 0.48 4.80 5.62
C GLY A 46 -0.74 4.95 4.73
N ASP A 47 -0.54 5.43 3.51
CA ASP A 47 -1.62 5.60 2.56
C ASP A 47 -2.22 4.23 2.19
N LYS A 48 -3.54 4.09 2.35
CA LYS A 48 -4.27 2.90 1.91
C LYS A 48 -4.59 3.04 0.42
N VAL A 49 -4.07 2.13 -0.39
CA VAL A 49 -4.32 2.09 -1.83
C VAL A 49 -5.16 0.86 -2.16
N GLU A 50 -6.34 1.08 -2.74
CA GLU A 50 -7.18 0.00 -3.27
C GLU A 50 -6.91 -0.18 -4.76
N VAL A 51 -6.54 -1.40 -5.15
CA VAL A 51 -6.20 -1.75 -6.54
C VAL A 51 -7.05 -2.91 -7.03
N ASN A 52 -7.57 -2.79 -8.25
CA ASN A 52 -8.16 -3.92 -8.96
C ASN A 52 -7.06 -4.66 -9.72
N LEU A 53 -6.77 -5.88 -9.31
CA LEU A 53 -5.70 -6.71 -9.90
C LEU A 53 -6.08 -7.28 -11.28
N GLY A 54 -7.36 -7.27 -11.65
CA GLY A 54 -7.85 -7.98 -12.83
C GLY A 54 -7.83 -9.51 -12.66
N PRO A 55 -8.38 -10.26 -13.63
CA PRO A 55 -8.63 -11.70 -13.47
C PRO A 55 -7.36 -12.56 -13.42
N GLU A 56 -6.36 -12.27 -14.26
CA GLU A 56 -5.13 -13.08 -14.34
C GLU A 56 -4.30 -12.96 -13.06
N LEU A 57 -4.01 -11.73 -12.62
CA LEU A 57 -3.20 -11.48 -11.42
C LEU A 57 -3.94 -11.92 -10.15
N SER A 58 -5.27 -11.79 -10.11
CA SER A 58 -6.06 -12.33 -8.99
C SER A 58 -5.93 -13.84 -8.85
N SER A 59 -5.97 -14.59 -9.96
CA SER A 59 -5.77 -16.05 -9.93
C SER A 59 -4.37 -16.40 -9.42
N ARG A 60 -3.34 -15.78 -10.00
CA ARG A 60 -1.93 -16.03 -9.59
C ARG A 60 -1.69 -15.66 -8.13
N MET A 61 -2.22 -14.52 -7.69
CA MET A 61 -2.12 -14.07 -6.29
C MET A 61 -2.78 -15.08 -5.35
N GLY A 62 -3.95 -15.60 -5.73
CA GLY A 62 -4.65 -16.63 -4.95
C GLY A 62 -3.83 -17.91 -4.80
N ASP A 63 -3.23 -18.40 -5.89
CA ASP A 63 -2.41 -19.61 -5.87
C ASP A 63 -1.11 -19.39 -5.08
N PHE A 64 -0.46 -18.23 -5.25
CA PHE A 64 0.72 -17.85 -4.48
C PHE A 64 0.43 -17.80 -2.97
N CYS A 65 -0.66 -17.13 -2.58
CA CYS A 65 -1.06 -17.03 -1.17
C CYS A 65 -1.36 -18.41 -0.55
N LYS A 66 -1.96 -19.34 -1.31
CA LYS A 66 -2.20 -20.72 -0.86
C LYS A 66 -0.90 -21.50 -0.66
N LEU A 67 0.07 -21.33 -1.54
CA LEU A 67 1.35 -22.03 -1.48
C LEU A 67 2.23 -21.54 -0.33
N HIS A 68 2.28 -20.23 -0.12
CA HIS A 68 3.18 -19.59 0.84
C HIS A 68 2.53 -19.31 2.21
N GLY A 69 1.21 -19.46 2.33
CA GLY A 69 0.47 -19.13 3.56
C GLY A 69 0.44 -17.63 3.88
N GLU A 70 0.72 -16.80 2.88
CA GLU A 70 0.79 -15.34 3.03
C GLU A 70 -0.54 -14.67 2.70
N LYS A 71 -0.76 -13.48 3.27
CA LYS A 71 -1.92 -12.65 2.94
C LYS A 71 -1.62 -11.80 1.69
N PRO A 72 -2.61 -11.57 0.79
CA PRO A 72 -2.41 -10.75 -0.41
C PRO A 72 -1.83 -9.35 -0.14
N ASP A 73 -2.24 -8.73 0.97
CA ASP A 73 -1.73 -7.42 1.41
C ASP A 73 -0.21 -7.44 1.68
N SER A 74 0.30 -8.51 2.31
CA SER A 74 1.73 -8.66 2.57
C SER A 74 2.52 -8.82 1.28
N VAL A 75 2.00 -9.65 0.36
CA VAL A 75 2.62 -9.92 -0.94
C VAL A 75 2.70 -8.65 -1.77
N LEU A 76 1.61 -7.87 -1.85
CA LEU A 76 1.59 -6.60 -2.59
C LEU A 76 2.53 -5.55 -1.97
N ARG A 77 2.58 -5.46 -0.64
CA ARG A 77 3.51 -4.54 0.05
C ARG A 77 4.96 -4.89 -0.25
N GLN A 78 5.30 -6.17 -0.27
CA GLN A 78 6.64 -6.63 -0.60
C GLN A 78 6.98 -6.40 -2.07
N ALA A 79 6.07 -6.74 -2.98
CA ALA A 79 6.23 -6.51 -4.41
C ALA A 79 6.44 -5.02 -4.72
N ALA A 80 5.68 -4.13 -4.08
CA ALA A 80 5.85 -2.69 -4.24
C ALA A 80 7.23 -2.20 -3.78
N ARG A 81 7.70 -2.68 -2.61
CA ARG A 81 9.05 -2.35 -2.11
C ARG A 81 10.15 -2.83 -3.06
N GLU A 82 10.03 -4.06 -3.55
CA GLU A 82 11.01 -4.63 -4.47
C GLU A 82 11.01 -3.91 -5.83
N HIS A 83 9.83 -3.58 -6.35
CA HIS A 83 9.70 -2.82 -7.58
C HIS A 83 10.35 -1.43 -7.45
N ILE A 84 10.07 -0.68 -6.38
CA ILE A 84 10.69 0.63 -6.12
C ILE A 84 12.21 0.49 -6.02
N ARG A 85 12.71 -0.53 -5.32
CA ARG A 85 14.14 -0.79 -5.18
C ARG A 85 14.81 -1.05 -6.52
N ASN A 86 14.20 -1.89 -7.37
CA ASN A 86 14.75 -2.24 -8.67
C ASN A 86 14.81 -1.01 -9.59
N VAL A 87 13.72 -0.24 -9.68
CA VAL A 87 13.66 0.99 -10.48
C VAL A 87 14.69 2.02 -9.99
N THR A 88 14.86 2.16 -8.67
CA THR A 88 15.85 3.12 -8.12
C THR A 88 17.29 2.71 -8.44
N LEU A 89 17.61 1.42 -8.35
CA LEU A 89 18.94 0.89 -8.70
C LEU A 89 19.24 0.97 -10.21
N GLU A 90 18.23 0.78 -11.05
CA GLU A 90 18.38 0.96 -12.50
C GLU A 90 18.65 2.43 -12.84
N ASN A 91 17.91 3.36 -12.22
CA ASN A 91 18.13 4.80 -12.41
C ASN A 91 19.49 5.27 -11.91
N SER A 92 19.98 4.74 -10.79
CA SER A 92 21.33 5.07 -10.30
C SER A 92 22.40 4.52 -11.25
N LYS A 93 22.28 3.27 -11.71
CA LYS A 93 23.21 2.70 -12.69
C LYS A 93 23.24 3.47 -14.01
N VAL A 94 22.09 3.93 -14.49
CA VAL A 94 22.01 4.75 -15.71
C VAL A 94 22.67 6.12 -15.47
N THR A 95 22.43 6.74 -14.31
CA THR A 95 23.05 8.02 -13.94
C THR A 95 24.57 7.90 -13.76
N ASP A 96 25.04 6.82 -13.15
CA ASP A 96 26.46 6.52 -12.96
C ASP A 96 27.14 6.25 -14.31
N MET A 97 26.48 5.53 -15.23
CA MET A 97 27.00 5.26 -16.57
C MET A 97 27.06 6.52 -17.43
N ILE A 98 26.04 7.39 -17.34
CA ILE A 98 26.02 8.69 -18.02
C ILE A 98 27.13 9.59 -17.47
N SER A 99 27.30 9.67 -16.15
CA SER A 99 28.34 10.49 -15.53
C SER A 99 29.76 10.00 -15.84
N SER A 100 29.98 8.67 -15.86
CA SER A 100 31.26 8.08 -16.28
C SER A 100 31.58 8.43 -17.73
N ARG A 101 30.62 8.31 -18.66
CA ARG A 101 30.79 8.71 -20.06
C ARG A 101 31.04 10.20 -20.22
N MET A 102 30.36 11.04 -19.44
CA MET A 102 30.54 12.50 -19.47
C MET A 102 31.93 12.90 -18.95
N ASN A 103 32.45 12.20 -17.94
CA ASN A 103 33.80 12.41 -17.43
C ASN A 103 34.86 11.98 -18.46
N GLU A 104 34.70 10.83 -19.11
CA GLU A 104 35.60 10.40 -20.20
C GLU A 104 35.64 11.42 -21.36
N LEU A 105 34.49 11.99 -21.73
CA LEU A 105 34.41 13.02 -22.77
C LEU A 105 35.07 14.34 -22.34
N ARG A 106 34.94 14.72 -21.06
CA ARG A 106 35.61 15.89 -20.49
C ARG A 106 37.12 15.72 -20.43
N GLU A 107 37.59 14.54 -20.05
CA GLU A 107 39.03 14.22 -20.02
C GLU A 107 39.65 14.31 -21.42
N ARG A 108 38.98 13.74 -22.44
CA ARG A 108 39.42 13.86 -23.84
C ARG A 108 39.44 15.31 -24.34
N SER A 109 38.43 16.10 -24.02
CA SER A 109 38.37 17.52 -24.40
C SER A 109 39.45 18.37 -23.72
N ASN A 110 39.85 18.01 -22.49
CA ASN A 110 40.89 18.70 -21.76
C ASN A 110 42.30 18.31 -22.25
N ASP A 111 42.49 17.06 -22.68
CA ASP A 111 43.76 16.57 -23.24
C ASP A 111 44.06 17.22 -24.60
N ASP A 112 43.06 17.36 -25.47
CA ASP A 112 43.17 18.09 -26.74
C ASP A 112 43.43 19.60 -26.56
N SER A 113 42.99 20.19 -25.45
CA SER A 113 43.19 21.62 -25.15
C SER A 113 44.57 21.92 -24.56
N ASN A 114 45.30 20.92 -24.07
CA ASN A 114 46.63 21.04 -23.46
C ASN A 114 47.78 20.71 -24.43
N ALA A 115 47.47 20.39 -25.69
CA ALA A 115 48.42 19.98 -26.72
C ALA A 115 48.84 21.10 -27.70
N ILE A 116 48.65 22.38 -27.34
CA ILE A 116 49.03 23.57 -28.15
C ILE A 116 50.16 24.33 -27.48
#